data_AF-A0A523EB12-F1
#
_entry.id   AF-A0A523EB12-F1
#
_cell.length_a   1.000
_cell.length_b   1.000
_cell.length_c   1.000
_cell.angle_alpha   90.00
_cell.angle_beta   90.00
_cell.angle_gamma   90.00
#
_symmetry.space_group_name_H-M   'P 1'
#
loop_
_entity.id
_entity.type
_entity.pdbx_description
1 polymer ?
#
loop_
_entity_poly.entity_id
_entity_poly.type
_entity_poly.pdbx_seq_one_letter_code
_entity_poly.pdbx_strand_id
1 'polypeptide(L)'
;MPKLREWVVGATLTCLWACGGSPEQATIEQFFMAARTNDTATVAAISAVSSPGPVESWQVLEVSSRSTEPFVLPELLVQFEAAEKKREATLEEGKAYRDDHEEALGEIIPKLQEDSQFEFRGELGEIQEEWLKLVEERKVKERAFQELKRAVNDETRLVTRSVVRKVTIENFDGDVAVTEMLLMLKFKDDGEKPYSITLRKYDLSASESGQTERSRWIIVDINEKAPT
;
A
#
# COMPACT_ATOMS: atom_id res chain seq x y z
N MET A 1 -28.60 32.34 -34.14
CA MET A 1 -28.13 32.64 -32.77
C MET A 1 -27.90 31.31 -32.06
N PRO A 2 -26.81 31.06 -31.30
CA PRO A 2 -25.51 31.72 -31.20
C PRO A 2 -24.33 30.77 -31.58
N LYS A 3 -23.14 31.37 -31.65
CA LYS A 3 -21.81 30.80 -31.94
C LYS A 3 -21.04 30.50 -30.63
N LEU A 4 -19.93 29.77 -30.78
CA LEU A 4 -18.68 29.82 -29.99
C LEU A 4 -18.70 29.25 -28.57
N ARG A 5 -17.79 28.29 -28.31
CA ARG A 5 -16.49 28.58 -27.66
C ARG A 5 -15.65 27.31 -27.59
N GLU A 6 -14.66 27.23 -28.48
CA GLU A 6 -13.47 26.43 -28.26
C GLU A 6 -12.69 27.06 -27.10
N TRP A 7 -12.43 26.28 -26.06
CA TRP A 7 -11.48 26.65 -25.01
C TRP A 7 -10.17 25.93 -25.31
N VAL A 8 -9.23 26.68 -25.90
CA VAL A 8 -7.82 26.34 -25.90
C VAL A 8 -7.32 26.59 -24.47
N VAL A 9 -7.09 25.53 -23.71
CA VAL A 9 -6.34 25.60 -22.45
C VAL A 9 -4.86 25.61 -22.81
N GLY A 10 -4.30 26.82 -22.93
CA GLY A 10 -2.86 27.01 -22.98
C GLY A 10 -2.26 26.66 -21.61
N ALA A 11 -1.52 25.56 -21.56
CA ALA A 11 -0.73 25.19 -20.38
C ALA A 11 0.51 26.09 -20.32
N THR A 12 0.45 27.13 -19.51
CA THR A 12 1.60 28.01 -19.22
C THR A 12 2.53 27.29 -18.25
N LEU A 13 3.58 26.66 -18.77
CA LEU A 13 4.65 26.05 -17.99
C LEU A 13 5.41 27.17 -17.25
N THR A 14 5.13 27.32 -15.95
CA THR A 14 5.78 28.35 -15.13
C THR A 14 6.96 27.70 -14.41
N CYS A 15 8.17 27.83 -14.98
CA CYS A 15 9.40 27.43 -14.31
C CYS A 15 9.71 28.40 -13.15
N LEU A 16 9.17 28.12 -11.97
CA LEU A 16 9.56 28.80 -10.73
C LEU A 16 10.92 28.27 -10.28
N TRP A 17 11.98 29.04 -10.57
CA TRP A 17 13.27 28.89 -9.91
C TRP A 17 13.15 29.39 -8.47
N ALA A 18 12.77 28.49 -7.55
CA ALA A 18 12.82 28.73 -6.11
C ALA A 18 14.23 28.42 -5.59
N CYS A 19 15.05 29.46 -5.38
CA CYS A 19 16.30 29.37 -4.65
C CYS A 19 16.01 29.14 -3.17
N GLY A 20 16.01 27.88 -2.76
CA GLY A 20 15.62 27.37 -1.45
C GLY A 20 14.86 26.07 -1.70
N GLY A 21 15.61 24.96 -1.78
CA GLY A 21 15.09 23.67 -2.23
C GLY A 21 13.78 23.30 -1.54
N SER A 22 12.85 22.70 -2.29
CA SER A 22 11.55 22.34 -1.74
C SER A 22 11.71 21.29 -0.62
N PRO A 23 10.77 21.18 0.33
CA PRO A 23 10.82 20.16 1.37
C PRO A 23 10.99 18.73 0.84
N GLU A 24 10.48 18.46 -0.36
CA GLU A 24 10.63 17.19 -1.07
C GLU A 24 12.06 16.96 -1.54
N GLN A 25 12.70 17.97 -2.14
CA GLN A 25 14.11 17.92 -2.52
C GLN A 25 15.00 17.68 -1.30
N ALA A 26 14.69 18.31 -0.16
CA ALA A 26 15.42 18.10 1.08
C ALA A 26 15.30 16.64 1.59
N THR A 27 14.12 16.01 1.47
CA THR A 27 13.94 14.58 1.81
C THR A 27 14.76 13.68 0.88
N ILE A 28 14.76 13.94 -0.42
CA ILE A 28 15.58 13.20 -1.40
C ILE A 28 17.07 13.32 -1.07
N GLU A 29 17.53 14.54 -0.82
CA GLU A 29 18.93 14.80 -0.48
C GLU A 29 19.34 14.07 0.80
N GLN A 30 18.50 14.14 1.85
CA GLN A 30 18.73 13.41 3.10
C GLN A 30 18.79 11.89 2.87
N PHE A 31 17.90 11.35 2.03
CA PHE A 31 17.84 9.92 1.74
C PHE A 31 19.10 9.42 1.02
N PHE A 32 19.50 10.04 -0.08
CA PHE A 32 20.67 9.55 -0.82
C PHE A 32 21.98 9.83 -0.09
N MET A 33 22.07 10.93 0.67
CA MET A 33 23.21 11.15 1.57
C MET A 33 23.32 10.05 2.63
N ALA A 34 22.21 9.71 3.30
CA ALA A 34 22.18 8.64 4.29
C ALA A 34 22.50 7.27 3.69
N ALA A 35 21.94 6.96 2.50
CA ALA A 35 22.23 5.73 1.79
C ALA A 35 23.73 5.62 1.45
N ARG A 36 24.35 6.71 0.96
CA ARG A 36 25.78 6.75 0.63
C ARG A 36 26.67 6.57 1.85
N THR A 37 26.28 7.08 3.01
CA THR A 37 27.03 6.92 4.26
C THR A 37 26.65 5.67 5.06
N ASN A 38 25.84 4.76 4.49
CA ASN A 38 25.31 3.58 5.18
C ASN A 38 24.56 3.90 6.49
N ASP A 39 23.95 5.08 6.60
CA ASP A 39 23.07 5.44 7.71
C ASP A 39 21.68 4.80 7.50
N THR A 40 21.62 3.52 7.83
CA THR A 40 20.41 2.70 7.71
C THR A 40 19.28 3.19 8.61
N ALA A 41 19.59 3.86 9.73
CA ALA A 41 18.58 4.40 10.64
C ALA A 41 17.84 5.58 10.01
N THR A 42 18.58 6.50 9.38
CA THR A 42 17.96 7.63 8.65
C THR A 42 17.18 7.14 7.44
N VAL A 43 17.74 6.22 6.63
CA VAL A 43 17.02 5.61 5.50
C VAL A 43 15.72 4.97 5.97
N ALA A 44 15.77 4.17 7.03
CA ALA A 44 14.60 3.52 7.62
C ALA A 44 13.66 4.51 8.34
N ALA A 45 14.03 5.76 8.56
CA ALA A 45 13.13 6.76 9.09
C ALA A 45 12.33 7.46 7.99
N ILE A 46 12.93 7.68 6.81
CA ILE A 46 12.36 8.54 5.76
C ILE A 46 11.97 7.81 4.47
N SER A 47 12.25 6.52 4.33
CA SER A 47 11.92 5.75 3.12
C SER A 47 11.33 4.38 3.45
N ALA A 48 10.28 3.98 2.75
CA ALA A 48 9.71 2.63 2.81
C ALA A 48 10.51 1.63 1.95
N VAL A 49 11.32 2.13 1.01
CA VAL A 49 12.11 1.34 0.06
C VAL A 49 13.61 1.60 0.21
N SER A 50 14.43 0.67 -0.28
CA SER A 50 15.88 0.81 -0.31
C SER A 50 16.35 1.63 -1.51
N SER A 51 17.56 2.19 -1.43
CA SER A 51 18.22 2.79 -2.61
C SER A 51 18.37 1.73 -3.71
N PRO A 52 18.17 2.08 -5.00
CA PRO A 52 18.34 1.14 -6.12
C PRO A 52 19.78 0.65 -6.29
N GLY A 53 20.74 1.28 -5.62
CA GLY A 53 22.15 0.88 -5.61
C GLY A 53 23.04 1.94 -4.97
N PRO A 54 24.37 1.82 -5.15
CA PRO A 54 25.33 2.83 -4.73
C PRO A 54 25.29 4.05 -5.67
N VAL A 55 24.45 5.01 -5.34
CA VAL A 55 24.30 6.29 -6.07
C VAL A 55 25.42 7.25 -5.66
N GLU A 56 26.14 7.80 -6.64
CA GLU A 56 27.21 8.78 -6.43
C GLU A 56 26.67 10.21 -6.36
N SER A 57 25.76 10.54 -7.27
CA SER A 57 25.09 11.84 -7.38
C SER A 57 23.70 11.69 -7.97
N TRP A 58 22.85 12.67 -7.73
CA TRP A 58 21.49 12.74 -8.26
C TRP A 58 21.17 14.15 -8.73
N GLN A 59 20.36 14.25 -9.76
CA GLN A 59 19.83 15.51 -10.27
C GLN A 59 18.31 15.42 -10.38
N VAL A 60 17.60 16.38 -9.80
CA VAL A 60 16.15 16.49 -9.99
C VAL A 60 15.89 17.09 -11.37
N LEU A 61 15.18 16.35 -12.21
CA LEU A 61 14.78 16.77 -13.55
C LEU A 61 13.39 17.41 -13.53
N GLU A 62 12.45 16.79 -12.81
CA GLU A 62 11.06 17.22 -12.74
C GLU A 62 10.47 16.97 -11.36
N VAL A 63 9.55 17.84 -10.96
CA VAL A 63 8.69 17.65 -9.77
C VAL A 63 7.26 17.80 -10.23
N SER A 64 6.45 16.76 -10.03
CA SER A 64 5.04 16.78 -10.39
C SER A 64 4.28 17.81 -9.54
N SER A 65 3.10 18.23 -10.02
CA SER A 65 2.14 18.89 -9.13
C SER A 65 1.78 17.97 -7.98
N ARG A 66 1.59 18.53 -6.78
CA ARG A 66 1.09 17.79 -5.62
C ARG A 66 -0.38 17.41 -5.84
N SER A 67 -0.72 16.16 -5.60
CA SER A 67 -2.10 15.72 -5.39
C SER A 67 -2.37 15.51 -3.90
N THR A 68 -3.64 15.53 -3.54
CA THR A 68 -4.10 15.29 -2.17
C THR A 68 -5.12 14.15 -2.22
N GLU A 69 -4.91 13.15 -1.38
CA GLU A 69 -5.76 11.97 -1.25
C GLU A 69 -6.26 11.87 0.20
N PRO A 70 -7.48 11.37 0.44
CA PRO A 70 -7.97 11.19 1.80
C PRO A 70 -7.14 10.15 2.56
N PHE A 71 -6.95 10.33 3.86
CA PHE A 71 -6.31 9.32 4.71
C PHE A 71 -7.19 8.08 4.86
N VAL A 72 -6.67 6.90 4.49
CA VAL A 72 -7.46 5.68 4.34
C VAL A 72 -7.40 4.70 5.51
N LEU A 73 -6.46 4.88 6.46
CA LEU A 73 -6.28 3.90 7.55
C LEU A 73 -7.56 3.67 8.39
N PRO A 74 -8.34 4.69 8.77
CA PRO A 74 -9.58 4.47 9.52
C PRO A 74 -10.57 3.58 8.77
N GLU A 75 -10.71 3.81 7.46
CA GLU A 75 -11.56 2.97 6.60
C GLU A 75 -11.01 1.54 6.49
N LEU A 76 -9.70 1.38 6.28
CA LEU A 76 -9.05 0.07 6.20
C LEU A 76 -9.24 -0.74 7.50
N LEU A 77 -9.19 -0.09 8.67
CA LEU A 77 -9.43 -0.75 9.96
C LEU A 77 -10.86 -1.26 10.09
N VAL A 78 -11.87 -0.47 9.68
CA VAL A 78 -13.27 -0.90 9.66
C VAL A 78 -13.47 -2.09 8.71
N GLN A 79 -12.87 -2.04 7.52
CA GLN A 79 -12.94 -3.14 6.56
C GLN A 79 -12.23 -4.40 7.09
N PHE A 80 -11.08 -4.24 7.74
CA PHE A 80 -10.32 -5.33 8.35
C PHE A 80 -11.11 -6.04 9.46
N GLU A 81 -11.72 -5.29 10.39
CA GLU A 81 -12.56 -5.86 11.45
C GLU A 81 -13.78 -6.60 10.86
N ALA A 82 -14.41 -6.03 9.83
CA ALA A 82 -15.53 -6.68 9.16
C ALA A 82 -15.12 -7.99 8.45
N ALA A 83 -13.92 -8.02 7.85
CA ALA A 83 -13.37 -9.21 7.21
C ALA A 83 -13.00 -10.29 8.24
N GLU A 84 -12.46 -9.90 9.39
CA GLU A 84 -12.17 -10.81 10.50
C GLU A 84 -13.45 -11.52 10.98
N LYS A 85 -14.53 -10.76 11.23
CA LYS A 85 -15.82 -11.34 11.63
C LYS A 85 -16.38 -12.31 10.59
N LYS A 86 -16.30 -11.97 9.30
CA LYS A 86 -16.73 -12.86 8.20
C LYS A 86 -15.90 -14.14 8.13
N ARG A 87 -14.58 -14.03 8.31
CA ARG A 87 -13.67 -15.19 8.36
C ARG A 87 -14.04 -16.10 9.52
N GLU A 88 -14.22 -15.55 10.72
CA GLU A 88 -14.58 -16.31 11.92
C GLU A 88 -15.93 -17.02 11.77
N ALA A 89 -16.96 -16.32 11.29
CA ALA A 89 -18.27 -16.93 11.04
C ALA A 89 -18.18 -18.13 10.07
N THR A 90 -17.33 -18.02 9.04
CA THR A 90 -17.15 -19.12 8.05
C THR A 90 -16.35 -20.29 8.64
N LEU A 91 -15.42 -20.01 9.55
CA LEU A 91 -14.70 -21.06 10.28
C LEU A 91 -15.63 -21.83 11.21
N GLU A 92 -16.54 -21.13 11.88
CA GLU A 92 -17.57 -21.73 12.75
C GLU A 92 -18.57 -22.55 11.93
N GLU A 93 -19.11 -22.00 10.83
CA GLU A 93 -20.01 -22.70 9.92
C GLU A 93 -19.37 -23.98 9.36
N GLY A 94 -18.15 -23.86 8.83
CA GLY A 94 -17.43 -25.03 8.31
C GLY A 94 -17.01 -26.02 9.39
N LYS A 95 -16.95 -25.63 10.67
CA LYS A 95 -16.75 -26.57 11.77
C LYS A 95 -18.05 -27.28 12.12
N ALA A 96 -19.15 -26.55 12.28
CA ALA A 96 -20.46 -27.13 12.54
C ALA A 96 -20.84 -28.15 11.45
N TYR A 97 -20.65 -27.79 10.18
CA TYR A 97 -20.87 -28.69 9.06
C TYR A 97 -20.01 -29.97 9.14
N ARG A 98 -18.73 -29.85 9.54
CA ARG A 98 -17.88 -31.03 9.74
C ARG A 98 -18.36 -31.91 10.88
N ASP A 99 -18.77 -31.31 11.98
CA ASP A 99 -19.22 -32.02 13.17
C ASP A 99 -20.55 -32.75 12.87
N ASP A 100 -21.46 -32.14 12.10
CA ASP A 100 -22.74 -32.73 11.68
C ASP A 100 -22.57 -33.86 10.64
N HIS A 101 -21.48 -33.86 9.87
CA HIS A 101 -21.20 -34.82 8.79
C HIS A 101 -19.88 -35.59 8.98
N GLU A 102 -19.47 -35.84 10.23
CA GLU A 102 -18.15 -36.39 10.58
C GLU A 102 -17.82 -37.69 9.82
N GLU A 103 -18.75 -38.65 9.80
CA GLU A 103 -18.56 -39.95 9.13
C GLU A 103 -18.39 -39.81 7.61
N ALA A 104 -19.30 -39.09 6.97
CA ALA A 104 -19.27 -38.85 5.53
C ALA A 104 -17.99 -38.11 5.10
N LEU A 105 -17.60 -37.06 5.83
CA LEU A 105 -16.38 -36.31 5.53
C LEU A 105 -15.10 -37.09 5.88
N GLY A 106 -15.17 -38.03 6.82
CA GLY A 106 -14.13 -39.01 7.08
C GLY A 106 -13.81 -39.90 5.87
N GLU A 107 -14.78 -40.14 4.99
CA GLU A 107 -14.57 -40.84 3.71
C GLU A 107 -14.20 -39.88 2.58
N ILE A 108 -14.89 -38.73 2.49
CA ILE A 108 -14.72 -37.77 1.38
C ILE A 108 -13.35 -37.11 1.41
N ILE A 109 -12.89 -36.60 2.56
CA ILE A 109 -11.66 -35.81 2.65
C ILE A 109 -10.41 -36.60 2.24
N PRO A 110 -10.16 -37.82 2.75
CA PRO A 110 -9.02 -38.62 2.31
C PRO A 110 -9.07 -38.89 0.81
N LYS A 111 -10.27 -39.13 0.26
CA LYS A 111 -10.39 -39.41 -1.17
C LYS A 111 -10.05 -38.22 -2.04
N LEU A 112 -10.49 -37.02 -1.65
CA LEU A 112 -10.12 -35.78 -2.31
C LEU A 112 -8.64 -35.41 -2.16
N GLN A 113 -7.96 -35.89 -1.11
CA GLN A 113 -6.51 -35.72 -0.96
C GLN A 113 -5.71 -36.65 -1.90
N GLU A 114 -6.22 -37.84 -2.18
CA GLU A 114 -5.65 -38.77 -3.17
C GLU A 114 -5.93 -38.31 -4.61
N ASP A 115 -7.17 -37.93 -4.88
CA ASP A 115 -7.66 -37.50 -6.19
C ASP A 115 -8.63 -36.33 -6.03
N SER A 116 -8.12 -35.12 -6.29
CA SER A 116 -8.88 -33.87 -6.12
C SER A 116 -10.04 -33.70 -7.09
N GLN A 117 -10.15 -34.56 -8.11
CA GLN A 117 -11.24 -34.55 -9.07
C GLN A 117 -12.25 -35.68 -8.83
N PHE A 118 -12.07 -36.49 -7.78
CA PHE A 118 -12.99 -37.56 -7.46
C PHE A 118 -14.36 -37.01 -7.05
N GLU A 119 -15.42 -37.56 -7.62
CA GLU A 119 -16.81 -37.18 -7.34
C GLU A 119 -17.57 -38.37 -6.77
N PHE A 120 -18.03 -38.23 -5.53
CA PHE A 120 -18.97 -39.16 -4.92
C PHE A 120 -20.36 -39.01 -5.57
N ARG A 121 -21.19 -40.06 -5.45
CA ARG A 121 -22.58 -40.07 -5.94
C ARG A 121 -23.54 -40.23 -4.77
N GLY A 122 -24.78 -39.78 -4.96
CA GLY A 122 -25.81 -39.84 -3.91
C GLY A 122 -25.49 -38.87 -2.77
N GLU A 123 -25.85 -39.24 -1.54
CA GLU A 123 -25.70 -38.40 -0.34
C GLU A 123 -24.27 -37.93 -0.09
N LEU A 124 -23.27 -38.80 -0.29
CA LEU A 124 -21.85 -38.42 -0.18
C LEU A 124 -21.44 -37.37 -1.23
N GLY A 125 -22.06 -37.39 -2.42
CA GLY A 125 -21.83 -36.38 -3.45
C GLY A 125 -22.41 -35.02 -3.07
N GLU A 126 -23.61 -34.98 -2.48
CA GLU A 126 -24.23 -33.75 -1.98
C GLU A 126 -23.42 -33.15 -0.82
N ILE A 127 -22.95 -33.99 0.11
CA ILE A 127 -22.08 -33.56 1.22
C ILE A 127 -20.73 -33.05 0.71
N GLN A 128 -20.16 -33.73 -0.29
CA GLN A 128 -18.92 -33.28 -0.94
C GLN A 128 -19.09 -31.90 -1.57
N GLU A 129 -20.18 -31.66 -2.32
CA GLU A 129 -20.40 -30.39 -3.02
C GLU A 129 -20.49 -29.22 -2.03
N GLU A 130 -21.31 -29.33 -0.99
CA GLU A 130 -21.46 -28.27 0.01
C GLU A 130 -20.16 -28.08 0.81
N TRP A 131 -19.46 -29.16 1.15
CA TRP A 131 -18.14 -29.08 1.79
C TRP A 131 -17.12 -28.31 0.92
N LEU A 132 -17.04 -28.62 -0.38
CA LEU A 132 -16.15 -27.94 -1.31
C LEU A 132 -16.49 -26.46 -1.45
N LYS A 133 -17.78 -26.12 -1.47
CA LYS A 133 -18.25 -24.73 -1.47
C LYS A 133 -17.81 -23.99 -0.20
N LEU A 134 -18.00 -24.58 0.99
CA LEU A 134 -17.54 -24.01 2.26
C LEU A 134 -16.00 -23.81 2.28
N VAL A 135 -15.26 -24.76 1.72
CA VAL A 135 -13.79 -24.68 1.60
C VAL A 135 -13.37 -23.52 0.69
N GLU A 136 -14.00 -23.36 -0.48
CA GLU A 136 -13.66 -22.26 -1.40
C GLU A 136 -14.10 -20.90 -0.84
N GLU A 137 -15.28 -20.81 -0.21
CA GLU A 137 -15.71 -19.60 0.48
C GLU A 137 -14.75 -19.19 1.58
N ARG A 138 -14.29 -20.14 2.40
CA ARG A 138 -13.29 -19.90 3.43
C ARG A 138 -12.00 -19.34 2.82
N LYS A 139 -11.54 -19.92 1.72
CA LYS A 139 -10.31 -19.48 1.04
C LYS A 139 -10.44 -18.07 0.47
N VAL A 140 -11.59 -17.71 -0.10
CA VAL A 140 -11.87 -16.34 -0.57
C VAL A 140 -11.86 -15.36 0.61
N LYS A 141 -12.57 -15.67 1.70
CA LYS A 141 -12.65 -14.81 2.89
C LYS A 141 -11.29 -14.67 3.59
N GLU A 142 -10.51 -15.75 3.64
CA GLU A 142 -9.14 -15.73 4.18
C GLU A 142 -8.22 -14.84 3.34
N ARG A 143 -8.28 -14.93 2.00
CA ARG A 143 -7.50 -14.04 1.12
C ARG A 143 -7.84 -12.57 1.35
N ALA A 144 -9.13 -12.24 1.38
CA ALA A 144 -9.59 -10.87 1.63
C ALA A 144 -9.10 -10.35 3.00
N PHE A 145 -9.18 -11.19 4.04
CA PHE A 145 -8.64 -10.86 5.36
C PHE A 145 -7.12 -10.58 5.32
N GLN A 146 -6.35 -11.43 4.64
CA GLN A 146 -4.89 -11.26 4.54
C GLN A 146 -4.50 -10.03 3.71
N GLU A 147 -5.23 -9.71 2.65
CA GLU A 147 -5.03 -8.50 1.85
C GLU A 147 -5.29 -7.24 2.68
N LEU A 148 -6.40 -7.19 3.41
CA LEU A 148 -6.71 -6.06 4.31
C LEU A 148 -5.69 -5.94 5.45
N LYS A 149 -5.27 -7.06 6.02
CA LYS A 149 -4.21 -7.07 7.05
C LYS A 149 -2.92 -6.46 6.53
N ARG A 150 -2.53 -6.79 5.30
CA ARG A 150 -1.33 -6.21 4.66
C ARG A 150 -1.52 -4.72 4.44
N ALA A 151 -2.65 -4.30 3.86
CA ALA A 151 -2.95 -2.89 3.62
C ALA A 151 -2.91 -2.07 4.92
N VAL A 152 -3.54 -2.54 6.00
CA VAL A 152 -3.49 -1.89 7.32
C VAL A 152 -2.05 -1.77 7.83
N ASN A 153 -1.26 -2.84 7.75
CA ASN A 153 0.13 -2.83 8.21
C ASN A 153 1.02 -1.90 7.38
N ASP A 154 0.84 -1.91 6.07
CA ASP A 154 1.63 -1.08 5.15
C ASP A 154 1.29 0.40 5.39
N GLU A 155 0.02 0.76 5.43
CA GLU A 155 -0.41 2.13 5.69
C GLU A 155 0.01 2.62 7.08
N THR A 156 -0.12 1.78 8.12
CA THR A 156 0.39 2.05 9.47
C THR A 156 1.88 2.36 9.47
N ARG A 157 2.68 1.60 8.70
CA ARG A 157 4.12 1.82 8.60
C ARG A 157 4.44 3.13 7.89
N LEU A 158 3.69 3.50 6.85
CA LEU A 158 3.87 4.76 6.13
C LEU A 158 3.54 5.96 7.02
N VAL A 159 2.36 5.98 7.63
CA VAL A 159 1.97 7.10 8.49
C VAL A 159 2.92 7.26 9.68
N THR A 160 3.36 6.17 10.31
CA THR A 160 4.33 6.22 11.42
C THR A 160 5.69 6.79 11.00
N ARG A 161 6.11 6.62 9.74
CA ARG A 161 7.35 7.24 9.23
C ARG A 161 7.19 8.73 8.97
N SER A 162 6.01 9.15 8.52
CA SER A 162 5.68 10.54 8.22
C SER A 162 5.42 11.34 9.49
N VAL A 163 4.66 10.80 10.45
CA VAL A 163 4.33 11.47 11.71
C VAL A 163 5.51 11.31 12.67
N VAL A 164 6.10 12.42 13.09
CA VAL A 164 7.41 12.44 13.78
C VAL A 164 7.34 11.95 15.24
N ARG A 165 6.14 11.80 15.81
CA ARG A 165 5.92 11.31 17.18
C ARG A 165 5.21 9.96 17.21
N LYS A 166 5.41 9.19 18.28
CA LYS A 166 4.62 7.97 18.53
C LYS A 166 3.22 8.38 18.98
N VAL A 167 2.22 8.07 18.17
CA VAL A 167 0.80 8.35 18.42
C VAL A 167 -0.05 7.17 18.00
N THR A 168 -1.21 7.05 18.65
CA THR A 168 -2.31 6.20 18.25
C THR A 168 -2.98 6.86 17.04
N ILE A 169 -2.68 6.32 15.85
CA ILE A 169 -3.03 6.85 14.53
C ILE A 169 -4.44 6.45 14.07
N GLU A 170 -5.10 5.57 14.81
CA GLU A 170 -6.40 5.00 14.50
C GLU A 170 -7.53 6.04 14.55
N ASN A 171 -7.34 7.10 15.34
CA ASN A 171 -8.32 8.18 15.53
C ASN A 171 -7.85 9.49 14.88
N PHE A 172 -7.14 9.39 13.75
CA PHE A 172 -6.69 10.55 13.00
C PHE A 172 -7.49 10.71 11.73
N ASP A 173 -7.78 11.97 11.41
CA ASP A 173 -8.35 12.38 10.14
C ASP A 173 -7.38 13.30 9.41
N GLY A 174 -7.57 13.41 8.10
CA GLY A 174 -6.82 14.35 7.27
C GLY A 174 -6.53 13.79 5.90
N ASP A 175 -5.48 14.35 5.30
CA ASP A 175 -5.13 14.08 3.92
C ASP A 175 -3.67 13.63 3.79
N VAL A 176 -3.41 12.92 2.70
CA VAL A 176 -2.09 12.51 2.26
C VAL A 176 -1.73 13.34 1.04
N ALA A 177 -0.72 14.19 1.18
CA ALA A 177 -0.10 14.85 0.05
C ALA A 177 0.80 13.86 -0.69
N VAL A 178 0.68 13.79 -2.02
CA VAL A 178 1.44 12.89 -2.88
C VAL A 178 2.13 13.70 -3.97
N THR A 179 3.38 13.36 -4.28
CA THR A 179 4.10 13.91 -5.42
C THR A 179 5.04 12.86 -6.01
N GLU A 180 5.30 12.99 -7.31
CA GLU A 180 6.29 12.20 -8.04
C GLU A 180 7.43 13.13 -8.47
N MET A 181 8.67 12.69 -8.31
CA MET A 181 9.85 13.40 -8.78
C MET A 181 10.60 12.53 -9.77
N LEU A 182 10.97 13.12 -10.91
CA LEU A 182 11.87 12.48 -11.87
C LEU A 182 13.30 12.92 -11.56
N LEU A 183 14.18 11.95 -11.33
CA LEU A 183 15.59 12.17 -11.03
C LEU A 183 16.46 11.46 -12.06
N MET A 184 17.59 12.06 -12.41
CA MET A 184 18.72 11.35 -13.01
C MET A 184 19.64 10.89 -11.88
N LEU A 185 19.81 9.57 -11.73
CA LEU A 185 20.72 8.98 -10.75
C LEU A 185 22.00 8.54 -11.44
N LYS A 186 23.15 8.94 -10.91
CA LYS A 186 24.46 8.49 -11.35
C LYS A 186 24.95 7.38 -10.44
N PHE A 187 25.25 6.22 -11.02
CA PHE A 187 25.86 5.09 -10.33
C PHE A 187 27.34 5.01 -10.66
N LYS A 188 28.11 4.44 -9.73
CA LYS A 188 29.57 4.31 -9.86
C LYS A 188 30.00 3.52 -11.10
N ASP A 189 29.27 2.46 -11.43
CA ASP A 189 29.66 1.48 -12.45
C ASP A 189 28.67 1.36 -13.63
N ASP A 190 27.53 2.06 -13.59
CA ASP A 190 26.39 1.82 -14.50
C ASP A 190 25.84 3.10 -15.15
N GLY A 191 26.64 4.17 -15.13
CA GLY A 191 26.30 5.44 -15.76
C GLY A 191 25.14 6.18 -15.09
N GLU A 192 24.47 7.04 -15.88
CA GLU A 192 23.32 7.84 -15.44
C GLU A 192 22.01 7.21 -15.95
N LYS A 193 21.04 7.03 -15.06
CA LYS A 193 19.74 6.42 -15.34
C LYS A 193 18.59 7.23 -14.73
N PRO A 194 17.47 7.39 -15.44
CA PRO A 194 16.32 8.11 -14.93
C PRO A 194 15.50 7.24 -13.97
N TYR A 195 15.10 7.80 -12.84
CA TYR A 195 14.24 7.17 -11.84
C TYR A 195 13.08 8.09 -11.48
N SER A 196 11.90 7.50 -11.31
CA SER A 196 10.81 8.15 -10.59
C SER A 196 10.85 7.78 -9.12
N ILE A 197 10.63 8.80 -8.29
CA ILE A 197 10.52 8.65 -6.86
C ILE A 197 9.17 9.21 -6.42
N THR A 198 8.36 8.39 -5.76
CA THR A 198 7.09 8.82 -5.18
C THR A 198 7.29 9.19 -3.72
N LEU A 199 6.83 10.38 -3.35
CA LEU A 199 6.84 10.86 -1.98
C LEU A 199 5.41 11.01 -1.46
N ARG A 200 5.23 10.73 -0.17
CA ARG A 200 3.99 10.98 0.57
C ARG A 200 4.25 11.79 1.83
N LYS A 201 3.28 12.60 2.23
CA LYS A 201 3.27 13.32 3.51
C LYS A 201 1.87 13.27 4.10
N TYR A 202 1.79 12.80 5.34
CA TYR A 202 0.54 12.58 6.05
C TYR A 202 0.19 13.80 6.90
N ASP A 203 -0.71 14.64 6.42
CA ASP A 203 -1.15 15.86 7.08
C ASP A 203 -2.39 15.58 7.92
N LEU A 204 -2.13 15.01 9.10
CA LEU A 204 -3.15 14.44 9.98
C LEU A 204 -3.41 15.31 11.21
N SER A 205 -4.62 15.23 11.73
CA SER A 205 -5.00 15.80 13.02
C SER A 205 -5.73 14.75 13.86
N ALA A 206 -5.50 14.79 15.17
CA ALA A 206 -6.23 13.92 16.09
C ALA A 206 -7.71 14.33 16.15
N SER A 207 -8.64 13.42 15.84
CA SER A 207 -10.07 13.73 15.69
C SER A 207 -10.69 14.32 16.96
N GLU A 208 -10.23 13.92 18.14
CA GLU A 208 -10.78 14.38 19.43
C GLU A 208 -10.29 15.78 19.84
N SER A 209 -9.02 16.09 19.58
CA SER A 209 -8.40 17.35 20.05
C SER A 209 -8.23 18.40 18.96
N GLY A 210 -8.38 18.01 17.69
CA GLY A 210 -8.06 18.85 16.53
C GLY A 210 -6.58 19.21 16.42
N GLN A 211 -5.70 18.60 17.22
CA GLN A 211 -4.28 18.89 17.19
C GLN A 211 -3.66 18.33 15.90
N THR A 212 -3.14 19.22 15.05
CA THR A 212 -2.39 18.83 13.86
C THR A 212 -1.03 18.26 14.22
N GLU A 213 -0.71 17.14 13.58
CA GLU A 213 0.55 16.46 13.74
C GLU A 213 1.67 17.08 12.94
N ARG A 214 2.88 17.03 13.51
CA ARG A 214 4.07 17.34 12.73
C ARG A 214 4.37 16.15 11.81
N SER A 215 4.27 16.40 10.51
CA SER A 215 4.54 15.45 9.45
C SER A 215 5.82 15.81 8.66
N ARG A 216 6.34 14.83 7.92
CA ARG A 216 7.43 15.02 6.94
C ARG A 216 7.15 14.21 5.67
N TRP A 217 7.80 14.59 4.58
CA TRP A 217 7.81 13.76 3.38
C TRP A 217 8.60 12.48 3.62
N ILE A 218 8.07 11.38 3.11
CA ILE A 218 8.72 10.08 3.08
C ILE A 218 8.71 9.55 1.65
N ILE A 219 9.72 8.77 1.30
CA ILE A 219 9.81 8.06 0.03
C ILE A 219 9.03 6.76 0.17
N VAL A 220 8.08 6.53 -0.73
CA VAL A 220 7.25 5.31 -0.72
C VAL A 220 7.54 4.39 -1.88
N ASP A 221 8.15 4.91 -2.95
CA ASP A 221 8.49 4.12 -4.12
C ASP A 221 9.66 4.72 -4.91
N ILE A 222 10.46 3.86 -5.56
CA ILE A 222 11.58 4.23 -6.44
C ILE A 222 11.62 3.25 -7.63
N ASN A 223 11.39 3.75 -8.83
CA ASN A 223 11.35 2.94 -10.05
C ASN A 223 12.24 3.51 -11.16
N GLU A 224 13.03 2.66 -11.81
CA GLU A 224 13.75 3.03 -13.04
C GLU A 224 12.72 3.36 -14.14
N LYS A 225 12.85 4.51 -14.79
CA LYS A 225 12.05 4.83 -15.97
C LYS A 225 12.76 4.26 -17.19
N ALA A 226 12.01 3.62 -18.08
CA ALA A 226 12.56 3.21 -19.36
C ALA A 226 13.12 4.43 -20.11
N PRO A 227 14.25 4.29 -20.83
CA PRO A 227 14.74 5.36 -21.68
C PRO A 227 13.67 5.66 -22.74
N THR A 228 13.12 6.87 -22.69
CA THR A 228 12.28 7.45 -23.75
C THR A 228 13.07 7.71 -25.00
#